data_AF-A0A3D1PIA6-F1
#
_entry.id   AF-A0A3D1PIA6-F1
#
_cell.length_a   1.000
_cell.length_b   1.000
_cell.length_c   1.000
_cell.angle_alpha   90.00
_cell.angle_beta   90.00
_cell.angle_gamma   90.00
#
_symmetry.space_group_name_H-M   'P 1'
#
loop_
_entity.id
_entity.type
_entity.pdbx_description
1 polymer ?
#
loop_
_entity_poly.entity_id
_entity_poly.type
_entity_poly.pdbx_seq_one_letter_code
_entity_poly.pdbx_strand_id
1 'polypeptide(L)'
;MSYVNRPVDDVIHEPASAARVVSDYHDRIRWGPIISGLVVSLATQLILSALFAAIGADTVANSGRPRTITGDVAGNVGLWSIIALLISLFTGGWVTARGCGPMNRSTALLNGAILWATTLALGSWLLTSGVTGAFGLATSAASNAAGVIGNQVQQGGVNLPQNAPNVSAQQAREIADATARSLWSFVFGSLLGLLASMIGAAAGARKPRANGNY
;
A
#
# COMPACT_ATOMS: atom_id res chain seq x y z
N MET A 1 42.07 -15.56 -74.08
CA MET A 1 41.07 -15.21 -73.05
C MET A 1 41.83 -14.95 -71.76
N SER A 2 42.04 -13.68 -71.40
CA SER A 2 42.74 -13.28 -70.18
C SER A 2 41.74 -13.08 -69.04
N TYR A 3 41.94 -13.78 -67.94
CA TYR A 3 41.17 -13.54 -66.72
C TYR A 3 41.64 -12.23 -66.09
N VAL A 4 40.76 -11.24 -66.09
CA VAL A 4 40.95 -10.00 -65.33
C VAL A 4 40.68 -10.33 -63.86
N ASN A 5 41.74 -10.35 -63.06
CA ASN A 5 41.65 -10.47 -61.61
C ASN A 5 41.10 -9.13 -61.08
N ARG A 6 39.82 -9.08 -60.71
CA ARG A 6 39.26 -7.93 -59.99
C ARG A 6 39.67 -8.06 -58.53
N PRO A 7 40.28 -7.03 -57.91
CA PRO A 7 40.45 -7.03 -56.47
C PRO A 7 39.07 -7.12 -55.82
N VAL A 8 38.90 -8.05 -54.90
CA VAL A 8 37.71 -8.17 -54.05
C VAL A 8 37.82 -7.09 -52.97
N ASP A 9 37.68 -5.83 -53.35
CA ASP A 9 37.75 -4.68 -52.43
C ASP A 9 36.57 -3.72 -52.64
N ASP A 10 35.40 -4.28 -52.94
CA ASP A 10 34.13 -3.58 -52.74
C ASP A 10 33.22 -4.44 -51.86
N VAL A 11 33.74 -4.74 -50.66
CA VAL A 11 32.87 -5.08 -49.53
C VAL A 11 32.15 -3.77 -49.20
N ILE A 12 30.97 -3.59 -49.77
CA ILE A 12 29.99 -2.65 -49.22
C ILE A 12 29.84 -3.06 -47.76
N HIS A 13 30.46 -2.30 -46.86
CA HIS A 13 30.09 -2.30 -45.46
C HIS A 13 28.67 -1.74 -45.45
N GLU A 14 27.69 -2.62 -45.67
CA GLU A 14 26.34 -2.36 -45.20
C GLU A 14 26.55 -1.97 -43.73
N PRO A 15 26.27 -0.71 -43.34
CA PRO A 15 26.50 -0.30 -41.97
C PRO A 15 25.60 -1.22 -41.16
N ALA A 16 26.19 -2.23 -40.51
CA ALA A 16 25.52 -3.28 -39.77
C ALA A 16 24.40 -2.59 -39.02
N SER A 17 23.17 -2.76 -39.52
CA SER A 17 22.03 -1.87 -39.31
C SER A 17 21.98 -1.53 -37.84
N ALA A 18 22.57 -0.37 -37.48
CA ALA A 18 23.17 -0.11 -36.16
C ALA A 18 22.36 -0.85 -35.14
N ALA A 19 22.80 -2.07 -34.77
CA ALA A 19 21.98 -3.02 -34.05
C ALA A 19 21.53 -2.23 -32.87
N ARG A 20 20.26 -1.80 -32.92
CA ARG A 20 19.79 -0.78 -32.01
C ARG A 20 19.86 -1.61 -30.76
N VAL A 21 20.90 -1.37 -29.95
CA VAL A 21 20.84 -1.56 -28.53
C VAL A 21 19.77 -0.53 -28.16
N VAL A 22 18.53 -0.86 -28.51
CA VAL A 22 17.38 -0.56 -27.70
C VAL A 22 17.88 -1.11 -26.39
N SER A 23 18.44 -0.23 -25.55
CA SER A 23 18.51 -0.53 -24.15
C SER A 23 17.09 -0.97 -23.88
N ASP A 24 16.85 -2.26 -23.68
CA ASP A 24 15.52 -2.76 -23.40
C ASP A 24 15.09 -1.95 -22.19
N TYR A 25 14.29 -0.92 -22.44
CA TYR A 25 13.83 0.00 -21.42
C TYR A 25 12.74 -0.79 -20.72
N HIS A 26 13.19 -1.73 -19.91
CA HIS A 26 12.33 -2.65 -19.24
C HIS A 26 11.65 -1.83 -18.16
N ASP A 27 10.37 -1.53 -18.37
CA ASP A 27 9.60 -0.79 -17.39
C ASP A 27 9.74 -1.49 -16.05
N ARG A 28 10.32 -0.75 -15.09
CA ARG A 28 10.60 -1.25 -13.75
C ARG A 28 9.31 -1.30 -12.94
N ILE A 29 8.29 -0.55 -13.33
CA ILE A 29 7.02 -0.41 -12.63
C ILE A 29 5.95 -1.15 -13.43
N ARG A 30 5.34 -2.19 -12.85
CA ARG A 30 4.33 -2.99 -13.55
C ARG A 30 2.95 -2.76 -12.96
N TRP A 31 2.18 -1.88 -13.60
CA TRP A 31 0.86 -1.48 -13.13
C TRP A 31 -0.15 -2.63 -13.00
N GLY A 32 -0.20 -3.57 -13.95
CA GLY A 32 -1.12 -4.71 -13.88
C GLY A 32 -0.98 -5.51 -12.56
N PRO A 33 0.22 -6.01 -12.24
CA PRO A 33 0.48 -6.67 -10.95
C PRO A 33 0.30 -5.78 -9.71
N ILE A 34 0.55 -4.46 -9.80
CA ILE A 34 0.28 -3.53 -8.69
C ILE A 34 -1.22 -3.49 -8.40
N ILE A 35 -2.08 -3.37 -9.43
CA ILE A 35 -3.53 -3.39 -9.25
C ILE A 35 -4.02 -4.73 -8.70
N SER A 36 -3.46 -5.86 -9.15
CA SER A 36 -3.80 -7.17 -8.58
C SER A 36 -3.44 -7.27 -7.10
N GLY A 37 -2.23 -6.83 -6.72
CA GLY A 37 -1.81 -6.79 -5.32
C GLY A 37 -2.66 -5.84 -4.48
N LEU A 38 -3.08 -4.71 -5.03
CA LEU A 38 -3.98 -3.75 -4.38
C LEU A 38 -5.31 -4.42 -4.03
N VAL A 39 -5.94 -5.10 -4.99
CA VAL A 39 -7.20 -5.81 -4.76
C VAL A 39 -7.05 -6.90 -3.69
N VAL A 40 -5.95 -7.67 -3.73
CA VAL A 40 -5.68 -8.71 -2.71
C VAL A 40 -5.44 -8.11 -1.33
N SER A 41 -4.72 -7.00 -1.24
CA SER A 41 -4.50 -6.31 0.02
C SER A 41 -5.84 -5.86 0.63
N LEU A 42 -6.71 -5.23 -0.16
CA LEU A 42 -8.03 -4.80 0.28
C LEU A 42 -8.90 -5.97 0.74
N ALA A 43 -8.94 -7.06 -0.03
CA ALA A 43 -9.70 -8.26 0.35
C ALA A 43 -9.17 -8.89 1.65
N THR A 44 -7.85 -9.01 1.79
CA THR A 44 -7.20 -9.53 3.00
C THR A 44 -7.51 -8.64 4.21
N GLN A 45 -7.47 -7.31 4.02
CA GLN A 45 -7.77 -6.34 5.06
C GLN A 45 -9.20 -6.49 5.56
N LEU A 46 -10.17 -6.63 4.65
CA LEU A 46 -11.58 -6.80 4.99
C LEU A 46 -11.82 -8.07 5.80
N ILE A 47 -11.25 -9.20 5.37
CA ILE A 47 -11.41 -10.49 6.06
C ILE A 47 -10.79 -10.42 7.46
N LEU A 48 -9.57 -9.91 7.60
CA LEU A 48 -8.91 -9.81 8.91
C LEU A 48 -9.62 -8.82 9.84
N SER A 49 -10.12 -7.71 9.31
CA SER A 49 -10.88 -6.74 10.09
C SER A 49 -12.19 -7.35 10.62
N ALA A 50 -12.93 -8.08 9.77
CA ALA A 50 -14.13 -8.79 10.18
C ALA A 50 -13.84 -9.88 11.21
N LEU A 51 -12.74 -10.62 11.03
CA LEU A 51 -12.29 -11.63 11.99
C LEU A 51 -12.01 -11.03 13.37
N PHE A 52 -11.19 -9.98 13.45
CA PHE A 52 -10.87 -9.34 14.72
C PHE A 52 -12.08 -8.66 15.36
N ALA A 53 -12.99 -8.09 14.55
CA ALA A 53 -14.24 -7.55 15.04
C ALA A 53 -15.14 -8.65 15.64
N ALA A 54 -15.25 -9.82 14.99
CA ALA A 54 -15.99 -10.96 15.50
C ALA A 54 -15.40 -11.47 16.82
N ILE A 55 -14.07 -11.64 16.89
CA ILE A 55 -13.37 -12.02 18.12
C ILE A 55 -13.65 -10.99 19.22
N GLY A 56 -13.54 -9.69 18.91
CA GLY A 56 -13.84 -8.61 19.85
C GLY A 56 -15.29 -8.68 20.37
N ALA A 57 -16.26 -8.86 19.48
CA ALA A 57 -17.67 -8.99 19.83
C ALA A 57 -17.93 -10.21 20.73
N ASP A 58 -17.36 -11.37 20.38
CA ASP A 58 -17.48 -12.61 21.17
C ASP A 58 -16.87 -12.46 22.56
N THR A 59 -15.72 -11.78 22.69
CA THR A 59 -15.11 -11.53 24.01
C THR A 59 -15.98 -10.65 24.89
N VAL A 60 -16.77 -9.74 24.33
CA VAL A 60 -17.73 -8.90 25.06
C VAL A 60 -19.00 -9.67 25.39
N ALA A 61 -19.53 -10.44 24.44
CA ALA A 61 -20.74 -11.25 24.62
C ALA A 61 -20.56 -12.31 25.72
N ASN A 62 -19.42 -12.98 25.78
CA ASN A 62 -19.14 -14.06 26.74
C ASN A 62 -18.60 -13.56 28.09
N SER A 63 -18.64 -12.25 28.32
CA SER A 63 -17.84 -11.60 29.34
C SER A 63 -18.50 -11.50 30.72
N GLY A 64 -19.81 -11.79 30.79
CA GLY A 64 -20.62 -11.92 32.00
C GLY A 64 -20.72 -10.66 32.88
N ARG A 65 -20.20 -9.51 32.44
CA ARG A 65 -20.11 -8.27 33.23
C ARG A 65 -20.84 -7.12 32.52
N PRO A 66 -21.54 -6.23 33.25
CA PRO A 66 -21.97 -4.94 32.69
C PRO A 66 -20.73 -4.13 32.29
N ARG A 67 -20.61 -3.71 31.03
CA ARG A 67 -19.42 -2.96 30.57
C ARG A 67 -19.82 -1.64 29.91
N THR A 68 -19.18 -0.57 30.36
CA THR A 68 -18.83 0.57 29.52
C THR A 68 -17.66 0.13 28.62
N ILE A 69 -17.61 0.60 27.36
CA ILE A 69 -16.44 0.42 26.48
C ILE A 69 -15.24 1.02 27.21
N THR A 70 -14.44 0.16 27.83
CA THR A 70 -13.28 0.51 28.66
C THR A 70 -12.01 0.50 27.81
N GLY A 71 -10.94 1.16 28.29
CA GLY A 71 -9.68 1.35 27.57
C GLY A 71 -9.00 0.06 27.06
N ASP A 72 -9.17 -1.07 27.74
CA ASP A 72 -8.56 -2.36 27.34
C ASP A 72 -9.11 -2.89 26.00
N VAL A 73 -10.41 -2.69 25.73
CA VAL A 73 -11.01 -3.13 24.47
C VAL A 73 -10.60 -2.21 23.32
N ALA A 74 -10.57 -0.90 23.55
CA ALA A 74 -10.13 0.08 22.55
C ALA A 74 -8.64 -0.06 22.20
N GLY A 75 -7.78 -0.30 23.19
CA GLY A 75 -6.35 -0.55 22.99
C GLY A 75 -6.08 -1.83 22.19
N ASN A 76 -6.85 -2.89 22.46
CA ASN A 76 -6.73 -4.14 21.71
C ASN A 76 -7.16 -3.98 20.25
N VAL A 77 -8.25 -3.25 19.98
CA VAL A 77 -8.72 -3.01 18.61
C VAL A 77 -7.66 -2.29 17.77
N GLY A 78 -7.03 -1.23 18.29
CA GLY A 78 -5.99 -0.49 17.56
C GLY A 78 -4.80 -1.38 17.17
N LEU A 79 -4.30 -2.20 18.12
CA LEU A 79 -3.19 -3.12 17.87
C LEU A 79 -3.54 -4.20 16.83
N TRP A 80 -4.70 -4.84 16.96
CA TRP A 80 -5.14 -5.88 16.01
C TRP A 80 -5.34 -5.33 14.60
N SER A 81 -5.85 -4.11 14.48
CA SER A 81 -6.02 -3.48 13.18
C SER A 81 -4.69 -3.10 12.52
N ILE A 82 -3.67 -2.72 13.29
CA ILE A 82 -2.30 -2.53 12.76
C ILE A 82 -1.77 -3.87 12.24
N ILE A 83 -1.91 -4.96 13.02
CA ILE A 83 -1.48 -6.30 12.61
C ILE A 83 -2.18 -6.73 11.31
N ALA A 84 -3.49 -6.52 11.21
CA ALA A 84 -4.26 -6.79 9.99
C ALA A 84 -3.69 -6.04 8.77
N LEU A 85 -3.39 -4.75 8.94
CA LEU A 85 -2.83 -3.90 7.90
C LEU A 85 -1.47 -4.39 7.42
N LEU A 86 -0.59 -4.77 8.35
CA LEU A 86 0.74 -5.29 8.00
C LEU A 86 0.64 -6.59 7.22
N ILE A 87 -0.24 -7.51 7.63
CA ILE A 87 -0.47 -8.77 6.92
C ILE A 87 -1.05 -8.50 5.52
N SER A 88 -2.03 -7.61 5.41
CA SER A 88 -2.65 -7.22 4.15
C SER A 88 -1.64 -6.61 3.15
N LEU A 89 -0.79 -5.69 3.61
CA LEU A 89 0.22 -5.07 2.75
C LEU A 89 1.31 -6.07 2.37
N PHE A 90 1.70 -6.96 3.28
CA PHE A 90 2.61 -8.06 2.97
C PHE A 90 2.05 -8.98 1.87
N THR A 91 0.80 -9.44 2.00
CA THR A 91 0.19 -10.32 0.99
C THR A 91 0.01 -9.60 -0.34
N GLY A 92 -0.39 -8.33 -0.32
CA GLY A 92 -0.47 -7.48 -1.51
C GLY A 92 0.89 -7.35 -2.22
N GLY A 93 1.95 -7.01 -1.48
CA GLY A 93 3.31 -6.88 -2.01
C GLY A 93 3.80 -8.19 -2.61
N TRP A 94 3.52 -9.31 -1.94
CA TRP A 94 3.83 -10.65 -2.44
C TRP A 94 3.12 -10.96 -3.76
N VAL A 95 1.82 -10.66 -3.86
CA VAL A 95 1.05 -10.85 -5.11
C VAL A 95 1.57 -9.95 -6.22
N THR A 96 1.87 -8.68 -5.94
CA THR A 96 2.44 -7.76 -6.93
C THR A 96 3.75 -8.29 -7.50
N ALA A 97 4.69 -8.70 -6.65
CA ALA A 97 5.95 -9.26 -7.14
C ALA A 97 5.79 -10.60 -7.86
N ARG A 98 4.84 -11.45 -7.43
CA ARG A 98 4.54 -12.75 -8.06
C ARG A 98 3.88 -12.61 -9.43
N GLY A 99 3.03 -11.61 -9.61
CA GLY A 99 2.37 -11.30 -10.87
C GLY A 99 3.31 -10.66 -11.88
N CYS A 100 4.45 -10.13 -11.42
CA CYS A 100 5.49 -9.64 -12.29
C CYS A 100 6.36 -10.79 -12.83
N GLY A 101 6.89 -10.62 -14.05
CA GLY A 101 7.93 -11.49 -14.59
C GLY A 101 9.22 -11.47 -13.75
N PRO A 102 10.22 -12.31 -14.07
CA PRO A 102 11.46 -12.38 -13.32
C PRO A 102 12.11 -11.00 -13.15
N MET A 103 12.47 -10.66 -11.92
CA MET A 103 13.02 -9.35 -11.57
C MET A 103 14.08 -9.44 -10.48
N ASN A 104 14.97 -8.46 -10.45
CA ASN A 104 15.92 -8.32 -9.37
C ASN A 104 15.23 -7.83 -8.08
N ARG A 105 15.93 -7.95 -6.95
CA ARG A 105 15.40 -7.59 -5.63
C ARG A 105 15.03 -6.11 -5.53
N SER A 106 15.84 -5.22 -6.11
CA SER A 106 15.58 -3.77 -6.07
C SER A 106 14.30 -3.39 -6.81
N THR A 107 14.03 -3.99 -7.97
CA THR A 107 12.78 -3.80 -8.72
C THR A 107 11.58 -4.35 -7.96
N ALA A 108 11.73 -5.47 -7.25
CA ALA A 108 10.67 -6.00 -6.40
C ALA A 108 10.32 -5.05 -5.26
N LEU A 109 11.33 -4.55 -4.55
CA LEU A 109 11.15 -3.56 -3.49
C LEU A 109 10.47 -2.29 -4.00
N LEU A 110 10.85 -1.82 -5.20
CA LEU A 110 10.22 -0.66 -5.85
C LEU A 110 8.73 -0.90 -6.11
N ASN A 111 8.35 -2.04 -6.69
CA ASN A 111 6.94 -2.34 -6.96
C ASN A 111 6.12 -2.50 -5.67
N GLY A 112 6.72 -3.06 -4.61
CA GLY A 112 6.10 -3.10 -3.28
C GLY A 112 5.89 -1.70 -2.67
N ALA A 113 6.87 -0.80 -2.83
CA ALA A 113 6.75 0.59 -2.39
C ALA A 113 5.67 1.35 -3.18
N ILE A 114 5.57 1.13 -4.49
CA ILE A 114 4.54 1.74 -5.32
C ILE A 114 3.16 1.20 -4.98
N LEU A 115 3.02 -0.10 -4.70
CA LEU A 115 1.78 -0.66 -4.19
C LEU A 115 1.37 0.04 -2.89
N TRP A 116 2.28 0.18 -1.93
CA TRP A 116 2.02 0.89 -0.68
C TRP A 116 1.58 2.34 -0.93
N ALA A 117 2.30 3.09 -1.78
CA ALA A 117 1.92 4.46 -2.13
C ALA A 117 0.54 4.51 -2.80
N THR A 118 0.22 3.53 -3.63
CA THR A 118 -1.08 3.39 -4.29
C THR A 118 -2.20 3.15 -3.27
N THR A 119 -1.96 2.34 -2.25
CA THR A 119 -2.94 2.12 -1.16
C THR A 119 -3.22 3.41 -0.39
N LEU A 120 -2.19 4.22 -0.13
CA LEU A 120 -2.36 5.53 0.52
C LEU A 120 -3.09 6.53 -0.36
N ALA A 121 -2.76 6.60 -1.65
CA ALA A 121 -3.43 7.48 -2.60
C ALA A 121 -4.91 7.14 -2.73
N LEU A 122 -5.24 5.85 -2.87
CA LEU A 122 -6.61 5.37 -2.91
C LEU A 122 -7.33 5.65 -1.58
N GLY A 123 -6.68 5.39 -0.45
CA GLY A 123 -7.23 5.68 0.88
C GLY A 123 -7.55 7.17 1.06
N SER A 124 -6.63 8.06 0.67
CA SER A 124 -6.84 9.51 0.71
C SER A 124 -8.00 9.93 -0.19
N TRP A 125 -8.09 9.39 -1.40
CA TRP A 125 -9.20 9.67 -2.32
C TRP A 125 -10.55 9.24 -1.74
N LEU A 126 -10.61 8.04 -1.16
CA LEU A 126 -11.82 7.52 -0.52
C LEU A 126 -12.26 8.39 0.66
N LEU A 127 -11.32 8.85 1.50
CA LEU A 127 -11.59 9.75 2.62
C LEU A 127 -12.16 11.10 2.15
N THR A 128 -11.61 11.69 1.09
CA THR A 128 -12.12 12.96 0.53
C THR A 128 -13.48 12.77 -0.16
N SER A 129 -13.71 11.62 -0.80
CA SER A 129 -14.95 11.35 -1.55
C SER A 129 -16.18 11.05 -0.70
N GLY A 130 -16.03 10.86 0.62
CA GLY A 130 -17.15 10.60 1.53
C GLY A 130 -17.89 9.27 1.25
N VAL A 131 -17.23 8.30 0.61
CA VAL A 131 -17.82 6.99 0.31
C VAL A 131 -18.01 6.19 1.60
N THR A 132 -19.25 6.18 2.11
CA THR A 132 -19.64 5.60 3.41
C THR A 132 -20.31 4.22 3.34
N GLY A 133 -20.25 3.52 2.20
CA GLY A 133 -20.88 2.20 1.99
C GLY A 133 -20.26 1.05 2.80
N ALA A 134 -20.26 -0.19 2.28
CA ALA A 134 -19.64 -1.35 2.97
C ALA A 134 -18.13 -1.12 3.29
N PHE A 135 -17.47 -0.25 2.53
CA PHE A 135 -16.12 0.24 2.82
C PHE A 135 -16.03 1.13 4.07
N GLY A 136 -17.14 1.73 4.53
CA GLY A 136 -17.27 2.52 5.76
C GLY A 136 -16.95 1.74 7.05
N LEU A 137 -17.24 0.43 7.06
CA LEU A 137 -16.91 -0.45 8.18
C LEU A 137 -15.42 -0.85 8.17
N ALA A 138 -14.83 -0.93 6.99
CA ALA A 138 -13.40 -1.19 6.82
C ALA A 138 -12.55 0.06 7.12
N THR A 139 -13.04 1.24 6.70
CA THR A 139 -12.42 2.53 7.01
C THR A 139 -12.58 2.90 8.47
N SER A 140 -13.67 2.53 9.15
CA SER A 140 -13.77 2.73 10.61
C SER A 140 -12.77 1.84 11.36
N ALA A 141 -12.63 0.56 11.02
CA ALA A 141 -11.59 -0.32 11.55
C ALA A 141 -10.17 0.19 11.24
N ALA A 142 -9.90 0.64 10.01
CA ALA A 142 -8.63 1.24 9.63
C ALA A 142 -8.38 2.59 10.32
N SER A 143 -9.41 3.41 10.55
CA SER A 143 -9.33 4.69 11.27
C SER A 143 -9.12 4.52 12.78
N ASN A 144 -9.57 3.37 13.33
CA ASN A 144 -9.30 2.96 14.70
C ASN A 144 -7.86 2.42 14.84
N ALA A 145 -7.33 1.75 13.80
CA ALA A 145 -5.91 1.34 13.70
C ALA A 145 -4.96 2.53 13.54
N ALA A 146 -5.32 3.44 12.64
CA ALA A 146 -4.57 4.64 12.32
C ALA A 146 -4.77 5.74 13.36
N GLY A 147 -5.64 5.51 14.35
CA GLY A 147 -6.00 6.43 15.42
C GLY A 147 -6.26 7.83 14.89
N VAL A 148 -7.53 8.19 14.67
CA VAL A 148 -7.98 9.60 14.62
C VAL A 148 -7.52 10.46 13.43
N ILE A 149 -7.64 9.95 12.19
CA ILE A 149 -7.85 10.86 11.04
C ILE A 149 -9.36 11.14 10.85
N GLY A 150 -10.24 10.31 11.42
CA GLY A 150 -11.69 10.31 11.13
C GLY A 150 -12.59 11.19 12.01
N ASN A 151 -12.26 11.44 13.28
CA ASN A 151 -13.20 12.18 14.16
C ASN A 151 -13.33 13.67 13.81
N GLN A 152 -12.46 14.21 12.96
CA GLN A 152 -12.58 15.58 12.41
C GLN A 152 -12.99 15.62 10.94
N VAL A 153 -12.91 14.50 10.21
CA VAL A 153 -13.36 14.39 8.81
C VAL A 153 -14.84 13.94 8.73
N GLN A 154 -15.52 13.76 9.87
CA GLN A 154 -17.00 13.71 9.91
C GLN A 154 -17.68 14.97 9.31
N GLN A 155 -16.93 16.04 9.03
CA GLN A 155 -17.39 17.17 8.23
C GLN A 155 -16.98 16.99 6.75
N GLY A 156 -17.56 15.99 6.09
CA GLY A 156 -17.46 15.76 4.64
C GLY A 156 -18.11 16.89 3.84
N GLY A 157 -17.45 18.05 3.83
CA GLY A 157 -17.92 19.30 3.25
C GLY A 157 -17.52 20.44 4.18
N VAL A 158 -16.62 21.30 3.72
CA VAL A 158 -16.23 22.53 4.43
C VAL A 158 -17.45 23.47 4.44
N ASN A 159 -18.39 23.23 5.34
CA ASN A 159 -19.24 24.27 5.88
C ASN A 159 -18.49 24.80 7.09
N LEU A 160 -17.61 25.79 6.88
CA LEU A 160 -17.13 26.60 7.98
C LEU A 160 -18.37 27.22 8.65
N PRO A 161 -18.67 26.95 9.93
CA PRO A 161 -19.62 27.78 10.64
C PRO A 161 -19.04 29.20 10.59
N GLN A 162 -19.74 30.13 9.94
CA GLN A 162 -19.36 31.55 9.92
C GLN A 162 -19.31 32.17 11.34
N ASN A 163 -19.76 31.43 12.35
CA ASN A 163 -19.52 31.71 13.76
C ASN A 163 -18.46 30.73 14.29
N ALA A 164 -17.22 31.19 14.38
CA ALA A 164 -16.18 30.47 15.11
C ALA A 164 -16.69 30.21 16.55
N PRO A 165 -16.92 28.96 16.96
CA PRO A 165 -17.17 28.67 18.36
C PRO A 165 -15.98 29.20 19.15
N ASN A 166 -16.23 29.89 20.26
CA ASN A 166 -15.16 30.28 21.18
C ASN A 166 -14.60 29.00 21.82
N VAL A 167 -13.76 28.27 21.07
CA VAL A 167 -13.06 27.08 21.54
C VAL A 167 -12.15 27.53 22.67
N SER A 168 -12.39 27.01 23.86
CA SER A 168 -11.54 27.31 25.01
C SER A 168 -10.09 26.90 24.69
N ALA A 169 -9.11 27.60 25.25
CA ALA A 169 -7.70 27.24 25.08
C ALA A 169 -7.42 25.78 25.48
N GLN A 170 -8.23 25.23 26.39
CA GLN A 170 -8.17 23.83 26.81
C GLN A 170 -8.70 22.87 25.73
N GLN A 171 -9.84 23.18 25.12
CA GLN A 171 -10.38 22.37 24.02
C GLN A 171 -9.49 22.41 22.78
N ALA A 172 -8.87 23.56 22.49
CA ALA A 172 -7.89 23.67 21.41
C ALA A 172 -6.64 22.81 21.66
N ARG A 173 -6.14 22.76 22.91
CA ARG A 173 -5.00 21.90 23.30
C ARG A 173 -5.35 20.42 23.23
N GLU A 174 -6.52 20.02 23.74
CA GLU A 174 -6.98 18.62 23.69
C GLU A 174 -7.13 18.12 22.24
N ILE A 175 -7.72 18.96 21.38
CA ILE A 175 -7.82 18.67 19.95
C ILE A 175 -6.42 18.57 19.32
N ALA A 176 -5.54 19.55 19.58
CA ALA A 176 -4.19 19.55 19.03
C ALA A 176 -3.38 18.32 19.46
N ASP A 177 -3.46 17.93 20.73
CA ASP A 177 -2.78 16.76 21.29
C ASP A 177 -3.32 15.46 20.68
N ALA A 178 -4.65 15.34 20.55
CA ALA A 178 -5.27 14.19 19.90
C ALA A 178 -4.84 14.10 18.43
N THR A 179 -4.93 15.21 17.69
CA THR A 179 -4.50 15.27 16.28
C THR A 179 -3.01 14.96 16.14
N ALA A 180 -2.15 15.47 17.02
CA ALA A 180 -0.71 15.21 16.97
C ALA A 180 -0.39 13.72 17.18
N ARG A 181 -1.00 13.07 18.18
CA ARG A 181 -0.83 11.62 18.42
C ARG A 181 -1.26 10.78 17.22
N SER A 182 -2.29 11.24 16.54
CA SER A 182 -2.90 10.60 15.38
C SER A 182 -1.99 10.69 14.16
N LEU A 183 -1.47 11.89 13.90
CA LEU A 183 -0.48 12.12 12.85
C LEU A 183 0.80 11.31 13.08
N TRP A 184 1.29 11.26 14.32
CA TRP A 184 2.45 10.42 14.65
C TRP A 184 2.18 8.94 14.45
N SER A 185 1.02 8.46 14.89
CA SER A 185 0.59 7.06 14.69
C SER A 185 0.49 6.72 13.21
N PHE A 186 -0.07 7.61 12.40
CA PHE A 186 -0.12 7.47 10.94
C PHE A 186 1.28 7.41 10.33
N VAL A 187 2.21 8.29 10.72
CA VAL A 187 3.59 8.28 10.21
C VAL A 187 4.25 6.93 10.51
N PHE A 188 4.28 6.50 11.76
CA PHE A 188 4.92 5.24 12.13
C PHE A 188 4.21 4.01 11.53
N GLY A 189 2.88 4.00 11.53
CA GLY A 189 2.08 2.95 10.92
C GLY A 189 2.31 2.85 9.41
N SER A 190 2.40 3.97 8.71
CA SER A 190 2.66 4.00 7.27
C SER A 190 4.04 3.46 6.92
N LEU A 191 5.07 3.79 7.71
CA LEU A 191 6.43 3.26 7.54
C LEU A 191 6.49 1.75 7.79
N LEU A 192 5.81 1.25 8.82
CA LEU A 192 5.67 -0.19 9.06
C LEU A 192 4.95 -0.89 7.90
N GLY A 193 3.89 -0.26 7.36
CA GLY A 193 3.17 -0.76 6.20
C GLY A 193 4.05 -0.82 4.93
N LEU A 194 4.88 0.21 4.71
CA LEU A 194 5.87 0.22 3.62
C LEU A 194 6.83 -0.96 3.76
N LEU A 195 7.39 -1.16 4.96
CA LEU A 195 8.28 -2.28 5.23
C LEU A 195 7.59 -3.62 4.99
N ALA A 196 6.37 -3.81 5.49
CA ALA A 196 5.60 -5.03 5.28
C ALA A 196 5.38 -5.33 3.79
N SER A 197 4.96 -4.33 3.01
CA SER A 197 4.79 -4.45 1.56
C SER A 197 6.10 -4.80 0.85
N MET A 198 7.20 -4.14 1.22
CA MET A 198 8.53 -4.40 0.66
C MET A 198 9.02 -5.82 0.98
N ILE A 199 8.82 -6.30 2.21
CA ILE A 199 9.16 -7.67 2.60
C ILE A 199 8.32 -8.66 1.80
N GLY A 200 7.01 -8.41 1.67
CA GLY A 200 6.11 -9.22 0.85
C GLY A 200 6.58 -9.31 -0.60
N ALA A 201 6.89 -8.16 -1.20
CA ALA A 201 7.38 -8.08 -2.57
C ALA A 201 8.73 -8.80 -2.75
N ALA A 202 9.66 -8.64 -1.80
CA ALA A 202 10.93 -9.36 -1.83
C ALA A 202 10.74 -10.89 -1.75
N ALA A 203 9.79 -11.36 -0.94
CA ALA A 203 9.45 -12.78 -0.82
C ALA A 203 8.69 -13.32 -2.06
N GLY A 204 7.95 -12.46 -2.76
CA GLY A 204 7.23 -12.81 -3.98
C GLY A 204 8.09 -12.84 -5.24
N ALA A 205 9.23 -12.16 -5.25
CA ALA A 205 10.07 -11.98 -6.42
C ALA A 205 10.74 -13.28 -6.90
N ARG A 206 10.76 -13.49 -8.22
CA ARG A 206 11.50 -14.57 -8.87
C ARG A 206 12.75 -14.00 -9.53
N LYS A 207 13.91 -14.59 -9.26
CA LYS A 207 15.18 -14.17 -9.88
C LYS A 207 15.19 -14.51 -11.38
N PRO A 208 15.68 -13.61 -12.25
CA PRO A 208 15.98 -13.96 -13.63
C PRO A 208 16.98 -15.12 -13.66
N ARG A 209 16.72 -16.13 -14.50
CA ARG A 209 17.71 -17.18 -14.76
C ARG A 209 18.90 -16.51 -15.45
N ALA A 210 20.08 -16.58 -14.85
CA ALA A 210 21.30 -16.27 -15.56
C ALA A 210 21.50 -17.38 -16.58
N ASN A 211 21.31 -17.09 -17.86
CA ASN A 211 21.70 -18.01 -18.92
C ASN A 211 23.24 -17.99 -18.97
N GLY A 212 23.87 -18.77 -18.10
CA GLY A 212 25.25 -19.19 -18.29
C GLY A 212 25.25 -20.36 -19.27
N ASN A 213 26.05 -20.21 -20.33
CA ASN A 213 26.39 -21.14 -21.42
C ASN A 213 25.88 -20.65 -22.77
N TYR A 214 26.69 -19.87 -23.48
CA TYR A 214 27.38 -20.25 -24.73
C TYR A 214 28.67 -19.43 -24.84
#